data_AF-A0A1C5N6K8-F1
#
_entry.id   AF-A0A1C5N6K8-F1
#
_cell.length_a   1.000
_cell.length_b   1.000
_cell.length_c   1.000
_cell.angle_alpha   90.00
_cell.angle_beta   90.00
_cell.angle_gamma   90.00
#
_symmetry.space_group_name_H-M   'P 1'
#
loop_
_entity.id
_entity.type
_entity.pdbx_description
1 polymer ?
#
loop_
_entity_poly.entity_id
_entity_poly.type
_entity_poly.pdbx_seq_one_letter_code
_entity_poly.pdbx_strand_id
1 'polypeptide(L)'
;MNKGKETNMDKPRICEVLGVEVDEEWTVSGNDIAIYRVSGGVALEYAMPKYNGSGYGQWLPAGMPCLVDFINHPDRIIRKPRFTQQEVESAKIISVLFPEATHIERLRGSKVLGITGAEDGWIADIESSLFPEIKSGQSVTLDQIIGGAQ
;
A
#
# COMPACT_ATOMS: atom_id res chain seq x y z
N MET A 1 24.39 25.50 -8.36
CA MET A 1 24.19 24.10 -8.77
C MET A 1 22.75 23.74 -8.43
N ASN A 2 21.87 23.68 -9.42
CA ASN A 2 20.47 23.26 -9.19
C ASN A 2 20.47 21.78 -8.85
N LYS A 3 20.07 21.42 -7.62
CA LYS A 3 19.70 20.04 -7.29
C LYS A 3 18.43 19.74 -8.07
N GLY A 4 18.57 19.13 -9.25
CA GLY A 4 17.43 18.53 -9.94
C GLY A 4 16.79 17.54 -8.98
N LYS A 5 15.50 17.73 -8.68
CA LYS A 5 14.70 16.71 -7.99
C LYS A 5 14.86 15.42 -8.79
N GLU A 6 15.48 14.41 -8.21
CA GLU A 6 15.39 13.05 -8.71
C GLU A 6 13.91 12.68 -8.67
N THR A 7 13.23 12.81 -9.79
CA THR A 7 11.92 12.21 -9.98
C THR A 7 12.13 10.71 -9.88
N ASN A 8 11.36 10.05 -9.03
CA ASN A 8 11.37 8.60 -8.86
C ASN A 8 11.06 7.92 -10.21
N MET A 9 12.09 7.66 -11.03
CA MET A 9 11.97 7.10 -12.39
C MET A 9 11.65 5.59 -12.37
N ASP A 10 11.62 4.97 -11.19
CA ASP A 10 11.39 3.52 -11.04
C ASP A 10 9.89 3.17 -11.09
N LYS A 11 9.00 4.14 -10.88
CA LYS A 11 7.55 3.90 -10.88
C LYS A 11 6.94 4.16 -12.26
N PRO A 12 6.21 3.19 -12.86
CA PRO A 12 5.52 3.39 -14.12
C PRO A 12 4.52 4.55 -14.06
N ARG A 13 4.48 5.38 -15.11
CA ARG A 13 3.63 6.58 -15.18
C ARG A 13 2.14 6.27 -14.94
N ILE A 14 1.66 5.11 -15.40
CA ILE A 14 0.27 4.70 -15.19
C ILE A 14 -0.03 4.46 -13.70
N CYS A 15 0.90 3.90 -12.93
CA CYS A 15 0.76 3.72 -11.50
C CYS A 15 0.67 5.07 -10.77
N GLU A 16 1.42 6.08 -11.22
CA GLU A 16 1.31 7.44 -10.68
C GLU A 16 -0.05 8.08 -10.99
N VAL A 17 -0.53 7.95 -12.24
CA VAL A 17 -1.82 8.51 -12.68
C VAL A 17 -2.99 7.87 -11.93
N LEU A 18 -2.92 6.55 -11.70
CA LEU A 18 -3.97 5.80 -11.01
C LEU A 18 -3.84 5.83 -9.48
N GLY A 19 -2.70 6.27 -8.93
CA GLY A 19 -2.46 6.28 -7.49
C GLY A 19 -2.29 4.89 -6.86
N VAL A 20 -1.76 3.94 -7.63
CA VAL A 20 -1.51 2.53 -7.23
C VAL A 20 -0.03 2.18 -7.31
N GLU A 21 0.41 1.10 -6.68
CA GLU A 21 1.74 0.52 -6.85
C GLU A 21 1.77 -0.57 -7.94
N VAL A 22 2.97 -0.92 -8.42
CA VAL A 22 3.18 -2.06 -9.31
C VAL A 22 2.78 -3.35 -8.58
N ASP A 23 2.03 -4.21 -9.28
CA ASP A 23 1.46 -5.44 -8.74
C ASP A 23 0.51 -5.26 -7.53
N GLU A 24 0.14 -4.02 -7.16
CA GLU A 24 -0.96 -3.77 -6.22
C GLU A 24 -2.26 -4.28 -6.83
N GLU A 25 -3.02 -5.05 -6.06
CA GLU A 25 -4.35 -5.49 -6.46
C GLU A 25 -5.40 -4.52 -5.91
N TRP A 26 -6.28 -4.04 -6.80
CA TRP A 26 -7.41 -3.17 -6.43
C TRP A 26 -8.73 -3.65 -7.04
N THR A 27 -9.83 -3.20 -6.46
CA THR A 27 -11.18 -3.37 -7.02
C THR A 27 -11.72 -2.03 -7.50
N VAL A 28 -12.88 -2.04 -8.16
CA VAL A 28 -13.51 -0.84 -8.69
C VAL A 28 -14.94 -0.76 -8.17
N SER A 29 -15.35 0.41 -7.69
CA SER A 29 -16.72 0.64 -7.22
C SER A 29 -17.74 0.29 -8.30
N GLY A 30 -18.74 -0.52 -7.95
CA GLY A 30 -19.73 -1.04 -8.90
C GLY A 30 -19.29 -2.27 -9.71
N ASN A 31 -18.05 -2.75 -9.54
CA ASN A 31 -17.57 -4.00 -10.11
C ASN A 31 -16.90 -4.87 -9.03
N ASP A 32 -17.72 -5.69 -8.38
CA ASP A 32 -17.27 -6.52 -7.25
C ASP A 32 -16.73 -7.90 -7.68
N ILE A 33 -16.82 -8.23 -8.97
CA ILE A 33 -16.39 -9.53 -9.51
C ILE A 33 -14.94 -9.54 -9.99
N ALA A 34 -14.39 -8.37 -10.32
CA ALA A 34 -13.05 -8.23 -10.88
C ALA A 34 -12.06 -7.56 -9.89
N ILE A 35 -10.83 -8.06 -9.90
CA ILE A 35 -9.65 -7.41 -9.31
C ILE A 35 -8.71 -7.01 -10.45
N TYR A 36 -7.99 -5.91 -10.27
CA TYR A 36 -7.10 -5.33 -11.28
C TYR A 36 -5.70 -5.15 -10.70
N ARG A 37 -4.69 -5.16 -11.57
CA ARG A 37 -3.30 -4.82 -11.22
C ARG A 37 -2.53 -4.23 -12.41
N VAL A 38 -1.48 -3.47 -12.14
CA VAL A 38 -0.44 -3.16 -13.15
C VAL A 38 0.67 -4.20 -13.00
N SER A 39 0.68 -5.23 -13.85
CA SER A 39 1.62 -6.33 -13.72
C SER A 39 3.01 -5.96 -14.21
N GLY A 40 4.02 -6.05 -13.32
CA GLY A 40 5.42 -5.77 -13.62
C GLY A 40 5.68 -4.38 -14.21
N GLY A 41 4.72 -3.46 -14.07
CA GLY A 41 4.77 -2.13 -14.68
C GLY A 41 4.48 -2.07 -16.19
N VAL A 42 4.00 -3.17 -16.80
CA VAL A 42 3.84 -3.30 -18.26
C VAL A 42 2.38 -3.37 -18.69
N ALA A 43 1.57 -4.21 -18.04
CA ALA A 43 0.21 -4.50 -18.49
C ALA A 43 -0.81 -4.19 -17.39
N LEU A 44 -1.93 -3.57 -17.77
CA LEU A 44 -3.12 -3.59 -16.94
C LEU A 44 -3.79 -4.95 -17.12
N GLU A 45 -3.94 -5.69 -16.04
CA GLU A 45 -4.59 -7.00 -16.04
C GLU A 45 -5.77 -7.00 -15.09
N TYR A 46 -6.69 -7.93 -15.31
CA TYR A 46 -7.77 -8.22 -14.37
C TYR A 46 -7.91 -9.73 -14.19
N ALA A 47 -8.40 -10.12 -13.02
CA ALA A 47 -8.85 -11.48 -12.73
C ALA A 47 -10.27 -11.42 -12.16
N MET A 48 -11.03 -12.51 -12.32
CA MET A 48 -12.40 -12.60 -11.84
C MET A 48 -12.54 -13.71 -10.79
N PRO A 49 -12.10 -13.49 -9.53
CA PRO A 49 -12.07 -14.52 -8.50
C PRO A 49 -13.47 -14.99 -8.05
N LYS A 50 -14.52 -14.23 -8.35
CA LYS A 50 -15.92 -14.60 -8.05
C LYS A 50 -16.65 -15.27 -9.22
N TYR A 51 -15.99 -15.42 -10.38
CA TYR A 51 -16.61 -15.94 -11.60
C TYR A 51 -16.33 -17.43 -11.80
N ASN A 52 -17.37 -18.27 -11.70
CA ASN A 52 -17.24 -19.73 -11.84
C ASN A 52 -17.32 -20.22 -13.30
N GLY A 53 -16.57 -19.60 -14.21
CA GLY A 53 -16.51 -19.97 -15.62
C GLY A 53 -15.09 -20.06 -16.16
N SER A 54 -14.95 -20.16 -17.50
CA SER A 54 -13.63 -20.18 -18.15
C SER A 54 -12.86 -18.89 -17.83
N GLY A 55 -11.60 -19.02 -17.37
CA GLY A 55 -10.77 -17.91 -16.90
C GLY A 55 -10.75 -17.71 -15.37
N TYR A 56 -11.40 -18.59 -14.59
CA TYR A 56 -11.29 -18.57 -13.13
C TYR A 56 -9.82 -18.66 -12.66
N GLY A 57 -9.41 -17.70 -11.84
CA GLY A 57 -8.04 -17.60 -11.31
C GLY A 57 -6.97 -17.16 -12.32
N GLN A 58 -7.34 -16.80 -13.55
CA GLN A 58 -6.39 -16.32 -14.55
C GLN A 58 -6.34 -14.79 -14.59
N TRP A 59 -5.14 -14.25 -14.79
CA TRP A 59 -4.94 -12.85 -15.13
C TRP A 59 -5.07 -12.67 -16.64
N LEU A 60 -5.95 -11.77 -17.04
CA LEU A 60 -6.24 -11.44 -18.44
C LEU A 60 -5.92 -9.96 -18.68
N PRO A 61 -5.46 -9.59 -19.88
CA PRO A 61 -5.23 -8.18 -20.21
C PRO A 61 -6.56 -7.42 -20.16
N ALA A 62 -6.56 -6.29 -19.45
CA ALA A 62 -7.70 -5.40 -19.42
C ALA A 62 -7.78 -4.59 -20.73
N GLY A 63 -9.00 -4.39 -21.23
CA GLY A 63 -9.22 -3.58 -22.42
C GLY A 63 -9.04 -2.09 -22.16
N MET A 64 -8.86 -1.31 -23.24
CA MET A 64 -8.78 0.16 -23.18
C MET A 64 -9.91 0.84 -22.39
N PRO A 65 -11.18 0.38 -22.44
CA PRO A 65 -12.25 1.00 -21.66
C PRO A 65 -11.98 1.08 -20.15
N CYS A 66 -11.29 0.07 -19.58
CA CYS A 66 -10.90 0.10 -18.16
C CYS A 66 -9.93 1.24 -17.88
N LEU A 67 -8.92 1.44 -18.74
CA LEU A 67 -7.96 2.54 -18.60
C LEU A 67 -8.66 3.91 -18.68
N VAL A 68 -9.60 4.09 -19.62
CA VAL A 68 -10.35 5.35 -19.74
C VAL A 68 -11.18 5.62 -18.49
N ASP A 69 -11.85 4.59 -17.95
CA ASP A 69 -12.65 4.73 -16.72
C ASP A 69 -11.76 5.09 -15.53
N PHE A 70 -10.66 4.38 -15.31
CA PHE A 70 -9.80 4.57 -14.15
C PHE A 70 -9.08 5.93 -14.16
N ILE A 71 -8.66 6.40 -15.34
CA ILE A 71 -8.01 7.70 -15.49
C ILE A 71 -9.00 8.85 -15.24
N ASN A 72 -10.25 8.73 -15.73
CA ASN A 72 -11.26 9.79 -15.59
C ASN A 72 -12.01 9.73 -14.25
N HIS A 73 -12.05 8.57 -13.61
CA HIS A 73 -12.75 8.32 -12.35
C HIS A 73 -11.86 7.54 -11.36
N PRO A 74 -10.70 8.11 -10.96
CA PRO A 74 -9.78 7.45 -10.03
C PRO A 74 -10.42 7.24 -8.65
N ASP A 75 -11.46 7.99 -8.30
CA ASP A 75 -12.26 7.82 -7.09
C ASP A 75 -12.98 6.46 -7.02
N ARG A 76 -13.17 5.79 -8.16
CA ARG A 76 -13.77 4.45 -8.20
C ARG A 76 -12.77 3.36 -7.83
N ILE A 77 -11.47 3.63 -7.83
CA ILE A 77 -10.44 2.65 -7.46
C ILE A 77 -10.51 2.41 -5.95
N ILE A 78 -10.91 1.21 -5.56
CA ILE A 78 -10.95 0.77 -4.18
C ILE A 78 -9.70 -0.04 -3.91
N ARG A 79 -8.75 0.58 -3.22
CA ARG A 79 -7.50 -0.06 -2.80
C ARG A 79 -7.74 -0.92 -1.58
N LYS A 80 -7.06 -2.06 -1.50
CA LYS A 80 -6.98 -2.80 -0.25
C LYS A 80 -6.15 -1.96 0.73
N PRO A 81 -6.65 -1.64 1.94
CA PRO A 81 -5.85 -0.96 2.93
C PRO A 81 -4.55 -1.73 3.16
N ARG A 82 -3.40 -1.04 3.07
CA ARG A 82 -2.08 -1.65 3.32
C ARG A 82 -1.99 -2.23 4.74
N PHE A 83 -2.66 -1.59 5.69
CA PHE A 83 -2.73 -2.00 7.09
C PHE A 83 -4.14 -2.42 7.45
N THR A 84 -4.24 -3.45 8.29
CA THR A 84 -5.49 -3.91 8.89
C THR A 84 -6.07 -2.89 9.87
N GLN A 85 -7.37 -2.97 10.16
CA GLN A 85 -7.99 -2.11 11.20
C GLN A 85 -7.31 -2.27 12.57
N GLN A 86 -6.86 -3.48 12.90
CA GLN A 86 -6.10 -3.73 14.14
C GLN A 86 -4.76 -3.00 14.14
N GLU A 87 -4.03 -2.99 13.03
CA GLU A 87 -2.77 -2.24 12.89
C GLU A 87 -3.02 -0.73 13.02
N VAL A 88 -4.08 -0.22 12.40
CA VAL A 88 -4.50 1.18 12.51
C VAL A 88 -4.81 1.56 13.96
N GLU A 89 -5.60 0.74 14.67
CA GLU A 89 -5.93 0.96 16.08
C GLU A 89 -4.68 0.89 16.98
N SER A 90 -3.80 -0.09 16.74
CA SER A 90 -2.54 -0.24 17.46
C SER A 90 -1.64 0.99 17.27
N ALA A 91 -1.56 1.51 16.05
CA ALA A 91 -0.80 2.74 15.75
C ALA A 91 -1.38 3.97 16.47
N LYS A 92 -2.71 4.10 16.57
CA LYS A 92 -3.37 5.17 17.34
C LYS A 92 -3.09 5.05 18.84
N ILE A 93 -3.04 3.83 19.38
CA ILE A 93 -2.68 3.62 20.78
C ILE A 93 -1.22 4.02 21.02
N ILE A 94 -0.32 3.60 20.12
CA ILE A 94 1.10 3.96 20.19
C ILE A 94 1.28 5.49 20.15
N SER A 95 0.58 6.21 19.27
CA SER A 95 0.69 7.67 19.18
C SER A 95 0.20 8.39 20.44
N VAL A 96 -0.74 7.80 21.19
CA VAL A 96 -1.21 8.35 22.48
C VAL A 96 -0.24 8.00 23.61
N LEU A 97 0.27 6.76 23.66
CA LEU A 97 1.17 6.30 24.71
C LEU A 97 2.58 6.92 24.60
N PHE A 98 3.03 7.13 23.37
CA PHE A 98 4.34 7.68 23.04
C PHE A 98 4.15 8.86 22.08
N PRO A 99 3.80 10.07 22.58
CA PRO A 99 3.55 11.23 21.73
C PRO A 99 4.73 11.62 20.82
N GLU A 100 5.95 11.26 21.23
CA GLU A 100 7.19 11.50 20.47
C GLU A 100 7.42 10.45 19.37
N ALA A 101 6.65 9.36 19.35
CA ALA A 101 6.78 8.29 18.37
C ALA A 101 6.33 8.79 17.00
N THR A 102 7.13 8.45 15.99
CA THR A 102 6.88 8.85 14.60
C THR A 102 6.84 7.64 13.67
N HIS A 103 7.60 6.59 13.97
CA HIS A 103 7.72 5.41 13.12
C HIS A 103 7.58 4.11 13.90
N ILE A 104 7.18 3.08 13.16
CA ILE A 104 7.33 1.68 13.54
C ILE A 104 8.23 1.03 12.49
N GLU A 105 9.30 0.39 12.93
CA GLU A 105 10.28 -0.20 12.04
C GLU A 105 10.63 -1.65 12.38
N ARG A 106 11.07 -2.39 11.36
CA ARG A 106 11.64 -3.72 11.52
C ARG A 106 13.03 -3.75 10.93
N LEU A 107 14.06 -3.74 11.77
CA LEU A 107 15.44 -3.89 11.30
C LEU A 107 15.64 -5.26 10.61
N ARG A 108 16.56 -5.32 9.64
CA ARG A 108 16.83 -6.56 8.90
C ARG A 108 17.29 -7.67 9.86
N GLY A 109 16.64 -8.83 9.78
CA GLY A 109 16.93 -9.96 10.66
C GLY A 109 16.36 -9.84 12.07
N SER A 110 15.67 -8.75 12.40
CA SER A 110 14.99 -8.60 13.69
C SER A 110 13.71 -9.42 13.77
N LYS A 111 13.48 -10.00 14.94
CA LYS A 111 12.22 -10.69 15.31
C LYS A 111 11.20 -9.75 15.94
N VAL A 112 11.61 -8.54 16.33
CA VAL A 112 10.77 -7.54 16.98
C VAL A 112 10.66 -6.28 16.12
N LEU A 113 9.67 -5.47 16.41
CA LEU A 113 9.50 -4.13 15.84
C LEU A 113 10.01 -3.09 16.84
N GLY A 114 10.59 -2.02 16.32
CA GLY A 114 10.95 -0.83 17.08
C GLY A 114 9.92 0.27 16.92
N ILE A 115 9.60 0.95 18.01
CA ILE A 115 8.95 2.26 18.00
C ILE A 115 10.07 3.30 18.07
N THR A 116 10.09 4.25 17.14
CA THR A 116 11.12 5.30 17.07
C THR A 116 10.56 6.70 16.94
N GLY A 117 11.28 7.69 17.49
CA GLY A 117 10.96 9.12 17.39
C GLY A 117 11.61 9.81 16.19
N ALA A 118 11.36 11.11 16.03
CA ALA A 118 11.77 11.92 14.87
C ALA A 118 13.29 12.03 14.63
N GLU A 119 14.12 11.63 15.60
CA GLU A 119 15.59 11.63 15.53
C GLU A 119 16.19 10.22 15.60
N ASP A 120 15.46 9.21 15.11
CA ASP A 120 15.83 7.78 15.19
C ASP A 120 16.06 7.29 16.63
N GLY A 121 15.52 8.00 17.61
CA GLY A 121 15.57 7.64 19.02
C GLY A 121 14.73 6.39 19.27
N TRP A 122 15.37 5.31 19.74
CA TRP A 122 14.67 4.08 20.13
C TRP A 122 13.81 4.32 21.37
N ILE A 123 12.51 4.04 21.27
CA ILE A 123 11.56 4.21 22.37
C ILE A 123 11.26 2.87 23.03
N ALA A 124 10.85 1.87 22.24
CA ALA A 124 10.45 0.56 22.76
C ALA A 124 10.49 -0.53 21.70
N ASP A 125 10.73 -1.77 22.15
CA ASP A 125 10.51 -3.00 21.38
C ASP A 125 9.06 -3.47 21.53
N ILE A 126 8.43 -3.88 20.43
CA ILE A 126 7.10 -4.51 20.42
C ILE A 126 7.08 -5.79 19.58
N GLU A 127 6.08 -6.64 19.83
CA GLU A 127 5.93 -7.88 19.07
C GLU A 127 5.63 -7.62 17.59
N SER A 128 6.29 -8.37 16.70
CA SER A 128 6.05 -8.27 15.26
C SER A 128 4.65 -8.72 14.82
N SER A 129 3.93 -9.44 15.68
CA SER A 129 2.56 -9.90 15.47
C SER A 129 1.55 -8.74 15.42
N LEU A 130 1.90 -7.59 16.01
CA LEU A 130 1.03 -6.40 16.04
C LEU A 130 0.96 -5.69 14.69
N PHE A 131 2.04 -5.76 13.90
CA PHE A 131 2.13 -5.17 12.56
C PHE A 131 2.70 -6.15 11.55
N PRO A 132 1.94 -7.21 11.19
CA PRO A 132 2.39 -8.20 10.22
C PRO A 132 2.73 -7.61 8.85
N GLU A 133 2.18 -6.44 8.48
CA GLU A 133 2.46 -5.79 7.20
C GLU A 133 3.77 -5.01 7.17
N ILE A 134 4.43 -4.81 8.32
CA ILE A 134 5.78 -4.24 8.40
C ILE A 134 6.81 -5.37 8.29
N LYS A 135 7.35 -5.54 7.07
CA LYS A 135 8.31 -6.60 6.73
C LYS A 135 9.73 -6.20 7.13
N SER A 136 10.62 -7.19 7.16
CA SER A 136 12.04 -7.02 7.51
C SER A 136 12.72 -5.96 6.64
N GLY A 137 13.38 -5.00 7.27
CA GLY A 137 14.04 -3.86 6.63
C GLY A 137 13.14 -2.68 6.29
N GLN A 138 11.89 -2.65 6.76
CA GLN A 138 10.97 -1.54 6.52
C GLN A 138 10.85 -0.63 7.74
N SER A 139 10.68 0.66 7.47
CA SER A 139 10.25 1.67 8.44
C SER A 139 9.02 2.37 7.87
N VAL A 140 7.98 2.55 8.69
CA VAL A 140 6.70 3.14 8.29
C VAL A 140 6.31 4.18 9.33
N THR A 141 5.85 5.34 8.88
CA THR A 141 5.34 6.39 9.77
C THR A 141 3.99 5.99 10.38
N LEU A 142 3.70 6.47 11.59
CA LEU A 142 2.38 6.30 12.20
C LEU A 142 1.27 6.90 11.32
N ASP A 143 1.51 8.04 10.67
CA ASP A 143 0.54 8.67 9.77
C ASP A 143 0.20 7.80 8.55
N GLN A 144 1.19 7.11 7.96
CA GLN A 144 0.97 6.15 6.88
C GLN A 144 0.13 4.96 7.34
N ILE A 145 0.28 4.52 8.59
CA ILE A 145 -0.51 3.41 9.14
C ILE A 145 -1.93 3.88 9.47
N ILE A 146 -2.06 5.03 10.14
CA ILE A 146 -3.34 5.58 10.59
C ILE A 146 -4.20 6.07 9.41
N GLY A 147 -3.57 6.34 8.27
CA GLY A 147 -4.24 6.86 7.08
C GLY A 147 -4.48 8.35 7.21
N GLY A 148 -3.43 9.09 7.56
CA GLY A 148 -3.45 10.54 7.74
C GLY A 148 -4.27 11.24 6.64
N ALA A 149 -5.26 12.00 7.09
CA ALA A 149 -6.08 12.84 6.22
C ALA A 149 -5.17 13.80 5.44
N GLN A 150 -5.25 13.73 4.12
CA GLN A 150 -5.11 14.91 3.28
C GLN A 150 -6.48 15.20 2.67
#